data_AF-A0A349VHC1-F1
#
_entry.id   AF-A0A349VHC1-F1
#
_cell.length_a   1.000
_cell.length_b   1.000
_cell.length_c   1.000
_cell.angle_alpha   90.00
_cell.angle_beta   90.00
_cell.angle_gamma   90.00
#
_symmetry.space_group_name_H-M   'P 1'
#
loop_
_entity.id
_entity.type
_entity.pdbx_description
1 polymer ?
#
loop_
_entity_poly.entity_id
_entity_poly.type
_entity_poly.pdbx_seq_one_letter_code
_entity_poly.pdbx_strand_id
1 'polypeptide(L)'
;VQPVPDHGVALEAAIAQLTADGGPLSSIADVAAIGFKAVHGGRVSGVARVDDSVLEAMEEMADVAPAHNPPYVKAMKQLAERFPDVPLIAAFETDFHSTIPERNARYAVPTEWLEKHLVRRWGFHGASHRFVAERLMANMDQRPLRAVQCHLGGSSSICWTCDGHSVGTSMGMSPQSGLPQNNRSGDVDPYALLHVSKTTGRSLEDLLVELSTRAGLSGMSGTSGDMRDLEAAQANGNE
;
A
#
# COMPACT_ATOMS: atom_id res chain seq x y z
N VAL A 1 8.82 -28.40 -8.06
CA VAL A 1 8.39 -26.98 -8.05
C VAL A 1 9.08 -26.29 -9.21
N GLN A 2 8.34 -25.66 -10.11
CA GLN A 2 8.92 -24.90 -11.23
C GLN A 2 9.67 -23.66 -10.67
N PRO A 3 10.89 -23.35 -11.14
CA PRO A 3 11.56 -22.10 -10.79
C PRO A 3 10.78 -20.88 -11.30
N VAL A 4 10.57 -19.88 -10.44
CA VAL A 4 9.87 -18.62 -10.78
C VAL A 4 10.82 -17.45 -10.51
N PRO A 5 11.72 -17.10 -11.45
CA PRO A 5 12.78 -16.11 -11.23
C PRO A 5 12.29 -14.65 -11.30
N ASP A 6 11.15 -14.39 -11.93
CA ASP A 6 10.53 -13.07 -12.01
C ASP A 6 9.00 -13.13 -12.12
N HIS A 7 8.35 -11.97 -12.03
CA HIS A 7 6.90 -11.83 -12.10
C HIS A 7 6.33 -12.21 -13.46
N GLY A 8 7.10 -12.07 -14.55
CA GLY A 8 6.65 -12.47 -15.88
C GLY A 8 6.52 -13.98 -15.99
N VAL A 9 7.51 -14.75 -15.49
CA VAL A 9 7.43 -16.22 -15.46
C VAL A 9 6.27 -16.68 -14.57
N ALA A 10 6.03 -15.98 -13.45
CA ALA A 10 4.87 -16.26 -12.59
C ALA A 10 3.55 -16.06 -13.34
N LEU A 11 3.43 -14.96 -14.10
CA LEU A 11 2.21 -14.67 -14.85
C LEU A 11 2.03 -15.63 -16.02
N GLU A 12 3.08 -15.99 -16.76
CA GLU A 12 3.01 -17.01 -17.81
C GLU A 12 2.51 -18.35 -17.27
N ALA A 13 3.01 -18.77 -16.10
CA ALA A 13 2.53 -19.98 -15.43
C ALA A 13 1.06 -19.87 -15.01
N ALA A 14 0.62 -18.69 -14.56
CA ALA A 14 -0.78 -18.44 -14.22
C ALA A 14 -1.68 -18.47 -15.46
N ILE A 15 -1.27 -17.80 -16.56
CA ILE A 15 -2.00 -17.80 -17.83
C ILE A 15 -2.09 -19.22 -18.38
N ALA A 16 -0.99 -19.99 -18.37
CA ALA A 16 -0.98 -21.37 -18.84
C ALA A 16 -1.98 -22.26 -18.08
N GLN A 17 -2.15 -22.03 -16.77
CA GLN A 17 -3.18 -22.72 -15.98
C GLN A 17 -4.59 -22.25 -16.33
N LEU A 18 -4.78 -20.95 -16.58
CA LEU A 18 -6.07 -20.38 -16.96
C LEU A 18 -6.51 -20.77 -18.38
N THR A 19 -5.56 -21.11 -19.26
CA THR A 19 -5.80 -21.55 -20.65
C THR A 19 -5.68 -23.05 -20.84
N ALA A 20 -5.51 -23.84 -19.76
CA ALA A 20 -5.46 -25.29 -19.83
C ALA A 20 -6.85 -25.87 -20.17
N ASP A 21 -6.91 -27.15 -20.56
CA ASP A 21 -8.18 -27.83 -20.85
C ASP A 21 -9.16 -27.73 -19.66
N GLY A 22 -10.34 -27.17 -19.90
CA GLY A 22 -11.35 -26.89 -18.86
C GLY A 22 -11.13 -25.60 -18.07
N GLY A 23 -10.09 -24.82 -18.41
CA GLY A 23 -9.82 -23.50 -17.88
C GLY A 23 -10.79 -22.43 -18.39
N PRO A 24 -10.87 -21.28 -17.70
CA PRO A 24 -11.83 -20.22 -18.04
C PRO A 24 -11.47 -19.40 -19.28
N LEU A 25 -10.24 -19.52 -19.81
CA LEU A 25 -9.76 -18.77 -20.98
C LEU A 25 -9.38 -19.73 -22.11
N SER A 26 -9.59 -19.31 -23.36
CA SER A 26 -9.08 -20.03 -24.54
C SER A 26 -7.64 -19.63 -24.85
N SER A 27 -7.30 -18.35 -24.64
CA SER A 27 -5.93 -17.85 -24.82
C SER A 27 -5.71 -16.54 -24.05
N ILE A 28 -4.47 -16.03 -24.08
CA ILE A 28 -4.15 -14.69 -23.54
C ILE A 28 -4.93 -13.56 -24.24
N ALA A 29 -5.41 -13.77 -25.47
CA ALA A 29 -6.21 -12.77 -26.18
C ALA A 29 -7.59 -12.53 -25.54
N ASP A 30 -8.06 -13.44 -24.68
CA ASP A 30 -9.31 -13.27 -23.92
C ASP A 30 -9.11 -12.32 -22.72
N VAL A 31 -7.87 -11.98 -22.37
CA VAL A 31 -7.55 -11.06 -21.28
C VAL A 31 -7.69 -9.62 -21.76
N ALA A 32 -8.79 -8.98 -21.35
CA ALA A 32 -9.08 -7.59 -21.73
C ALA A 32 -8.13 -6.55 -21.12
N ALA A 33 -7.57 -6.83 -19.93
CA ALA A 33 -6.60 -5.97 -19.25
C ALA A 33 -5.92 -6.69 -18.07
N ILE A 34 -4.78 -6.17 -17.62
CA ILE A 34 -4.12 -6.55 -16.36
C ILE A 34 -4.16 -5.36 -15.41
N GLY A 35 -4.87 -5.53 -14.29
CA GLY A 35 -4.98 -4.52 -13.24
C GLY A 35 -3.91 -4.68 -12.16
N PHE A 36 -3.18 -3.61 -11.88
CA PHE A 36 -2.23 -3.50 -10.78
C PHE A 36 -2.82 -2.70 -9.64
N LYS A 37 -2.67 -3.22 -8.42
CA LYS A 37 -2.89 -2.45 -7.19
C LYS A 37 -1.71 -1.51 -6.96
N ALA A 38 -1.60 -0.48 -7.79
CA ALA A 38 -0.49 0.48 -7.75
C ALA A 38 -0.51 1.24 -6.42
N VAL A 39 0.66 1.47 -5.81
CA VAL A 39 0.71 1.99 -4.44
C VAL A 39 0.73 3.50 -4.41
N HIS A 40 1.74 4.15 -5.00
CA HIS A 40 1.83 5.61 -4.92
C HIS A 40 2.35 6.23 -6.23
N GLY A 41 1.52 7.01 -6.91
CA GLY A 41 1.92 7.74 -8.11
C GLY A 41 2.29 9.21 -7.88
N GLY A 42 2.31 9.70 -6.64
CA GLY A 42 2.54 11.11 -6.32
C GLY A 42 1.61 12.03 -7.13
N ARG A 43 2.17 12.66 -8.17
CA ARG A 43 1.45 13.49 -9.14
C ARG A 43 0.38 12.76 -9.97
N VAL A 44 0.41 11.43 -10.03
CA VAL A 44 -0.60 10.57 -10.66
C VAL A 44 -1.43 9.86 -9.58
N SER A 45 -2.75 9.86 -9.76
CA SER A 45 -3.72 9.17 -8.90
C SER A 45 -4.86 8.61 -9.76
N GLY A 46 -5.89 8.04 -9.14
CA GLY A 46 -7.00 7.45 -9.90
C GLY A 46 -6.73 6.03 -10.41
N VAL A 47 -7.52 5.69 -11.43
CA VAL A 47 -7.29 4.52 -12.28
C VAL A 47 -6.77 5.03 -13.62
N ALA A 48 -5.57 4.59 -14.00
CA ALA A 48 -4.89 5.05 -15.20
C ALA A 48 -4.40 3.87 -16.04
N ARG A 49 -4.40 4.02 -17.36
CA ARG A 49 -3.65 3.13 -18.23
C ARG A 49 -2.16 3.36 -17.97
N VAL A 50 -1.39 2.30 -17.82
CA VAL A 50 0.05 2.40 -17.60
C VAL A 50 0.71 2.88 -18.89
N ASP A 51 1.45 3.97 -18.78
CA ASP A 51 2.33 4.55 -19.78
C ASP A 51 3.63 5.05 -19.10
N ASP A 52 4.55 5.64 -19.87
CA ASP A 52 5.81 6.15 -19.33
C ASP A 52 5.59 7.20 -18.23
N SER A 53 4.58 8.07 -18.35
CA SER A 53 4.28 9.08 -17.33
C SER A 53 3.81 8.44 -16.02
N VAL A 54 3.04 7.35 -16.06
CA VAL A 54 2.63 6.58 -14.88
C VAL A 54 3.85 5.94 -14.21
N LEU A 55 4.74 5.34 -15.00
CA LEU A 55 5.94 4.69 -14.49
C LEU A 55 6.90 5.69 -13.84
N GLU A 56 7.16 6.83 -14.49
CA GLU A 56 7.98 7.91 -13.94
C GLU A 56 7.41 8.44 -12.63
N ALA A 57 6.10 8.67 -12.56
CA ALA A 57 5.46 9.17 -11.35
C ALA A 57 5.53 8.18 -10.17
N MET A 58 5.55 6.87 -10.46
CA MET A 58 5.80 5.84 -9.46
C MET A 58 7.27 5.77 -9.03
N GLU A 59 8.21 5.97 -9.97
CA GLU A 59 9.65 6.03 -9.68
C GLU A 59 10.01 7.24 -8.81
N GLU A 60 9.41 8.40 -9.04
CA GLU A 60 9.54 9.61 -8.20
C GLU A 60 9.14 9.35 -6.73
N MET A 61 8.26 8.38 -6.48
CA MET A 61 7.76 8.01 -5.16
C MET A 61 8.38 6.71 -4.61
N ALA A 62 9.44 6.20 -5.24
CA ALA A 62 10.09 4.95 -4.85
C ALA A 62 10.56 4.95 -3.39
N ASP A 63 11.22 6.01 -2.94
CA ASP A 63 11.74 6.12 -1.57
C ASP A 63 10.63 6.22 -0.51
N VAL A 64 9.45 6.67 -0.91
CA VAL A 64 8.26 6.77 -0.03
C VAL A 64 7.58 5.41 0.12
N ALA A 65 7.64 4.57 -0.91
CA ALA A 65 7.08 3.23 -0.91
C ALA A 65 8.08 2.16 -1.42
N PRO A 66 9.24 1.99 -0.76
CA PRO A 66 10.39 1.24 -1.31
C PRO A 66 10.11 -0.26 -1.47
N ALA A 67 9.27 -0.83 -0.60
CA ALA A 67 8.85 -2.21 -0.70
C ALA A 67 7.76 -2.46 -1.77
N HIS A 68 7.23 -1.40 -2.40
CA HIS A 68 6.04 -1.51 -3.26
C HIS A 68 6.27 -0.93 -4.67
N ASN A 69 6.65 0.34 -4.79
CA ASN A 69 6.74 0.98 -6.10
C ASN A 69 7.80 0.34 -7.00
N PRO A 70 9.06 0.13 -6.56
CA PRO A 70 10.09 -0.50 -7.40
C PRO A 70 9.70 -1.87 -7.99
N PRO A 71 9.20 -2.85 -7.21
CA PRO A 71 8.80 -4.14 -7.79
C PRO A 71 7.59 -4.01 -8.72
N TYR A 72 6.65 -3.11 -8.46
CA TYR A 72 5.50 -2.87 -9.35
C TYR A 72 5.92 -2.26 -10.68
N VAL A 73 6.77 -1.22 -10.66
CA VAL A 73 7.30 -0.60 -11.89
C VAL A 73 8.06 -1.63 -12.73
N LYS A 74 8.91 -2.46 -12.10
CA LYS A 74 9.61 -3.55 -12.78
C LYS A 74 8.63 -4.53 -13.43
N ALA A 75 7.60 -4.96 -12.68
CA ALA A 75 6.59 -5.89 -13.21
C ALA A 75 5.79 -5.29 -14.37
N MET A 76 5.38 -4.02 -14.26
CA MET A 76 4.67 -3.31 -15.34
C MET A 76 5.51 -3.23 -16.62
N LYS A 77 6.79 -2.85 -16.51
CA LYS A 77 7.73 -2.81 -17.65
C LYS A 77 7.88 -4.19 -18.31
N GLN A 78 8.13 -5.23 -17.51
CA GLN A 78 8.28 -6.60 -18.01
C GLN A 78 7.01 -7.12 -18.69
N LEU A 79 5.84 -6.81 -18.15
CA LEU A 79 4.57 -7.27 -18.70
C LEU A 79 4.18 -6.49 -19.96
N ALA A 80 4.52 -5.21 -20.05
CA ALA A 80 4.32 -4.42 -21.26
C ALA A 80 5.18 -4.95 -22.43
N GLU A 81 6.41 -5.38 -22.16
CA GLU A 81 7.29 -6.00 -23.16
C GLU A 81 6.77 -7.37 -23.63
N ARG A 82 6.27 -8.20 -22.70
CA ARG A 82 5.83 -9.58 -23.00
C ARG A 82 4.44 -9.65 -23.62
N PHE A 83 3.54 -8.75 -23.24
CA PHE A 83 2.13 -8.74 -23.65
C PHE A 83 1.73 -7.36 -24.20
N PRO A 84 2.32 -6.91 -25.33
CA PRO A 84 2.13 -5.55 -25.84
C PRO A 84 0.67 -5.22 -26.20
N ASP A 85 -0.14 -6.23 -26.50
CA ASP A 85 -1.54 -6.07 -26.88
C ASP A 85 -2.50 -6.05 -25.68
N VAL A 86 -2.03 -6.39 -24.47
CA VAL A 86 -2.87 -6.42 -23.26
C VAL A 86 -2.70 -5.11 -22.49
N PRO A 87 -3.76 -4.28 -22.35
CA PRO A 87 -3.70 -3.05 -21.58
C PRO A 87 -3.32 -3.31 -20.11
N LEU A 88 -2.31 -2.60 -19.63
CA LEU A 88 -1.95 -2.56 -18.22
C LEU A 88 -2.67 -1.37 -17.57
N ILE A 89 -3.30 -1.60 -16.42
CA ILE A 89 -4.08 -0.58 -15.68
C ILE A 89 -3.53 -0.45 -14.27
N ALA A 90 -3.12 0.76 -13.87
CA ALA A 90 -2.75 1.09 -12.51
C ALA A 90 -3.97 1.64 -11.75
N ALA A 91 -4.37 0.99 -10.67
CA ALA A 91 -5.36 1.50 -9.73
C ALA A 91 -4.64 1.92 -8.44
N PHE A 92 -4.53 3.24 -8.20
CA PHE A 92 -3.73 3.77 -7.11
C PHE A 92 -4.43 3.66 -5.74
N GLU A 93 -3.72 3.10 -4.76
CA GLU A 93 -4.20 2.94 -3.38
C GLU A 93 -4.51 4.27 -2.69
N THR A 94 -3.92 5.37 -3.16
CA THR A 94 -4.14 6.73 -2.63
C THR A 94 -5.43 7.39 -3.14
N ASP A 95 -6.04 6.88 -4.21
CA ASP A 95 -7.10 7.57 -4.93
C ASP A 95 -8.36 7.80 -4.08
N PHE A 96 -8.78 6.81 -3.30
CA PHE A 96 -9.95 6.94 -2.42
C PHE A 96 -9.80 8.07 -1.39
N HIS A 97 -8.55 8.38 -1.03
CA HIS A 97 -8.18 9.40 -0.05
C HIS A 97 -7.97 10.80 -0.68
N SER A 98 -8.13 10.95 -1.99
CA SER A 98 -8.05 12.25 -2.68
C SER A 98 -9.12 13.26 -2.21
N THR A 99 -10.19 12.76 -1.61
CA THR A 99 -11.31 13.55 -1.07
C THR A 99 -11.07 14.09 0.35
N ILE A 100 -9.94 13.73 0.98
CA ILE A 100 -9.56 14.25 2.28
C ILE A 100 -9.33 15.76 2.18
N PRO A 101 -10.02 16.59 2.99
CA PRO A 101 -9.85 18.04 2.94
C PRO A 101 -8.43 18.42 3.36
N GLU A 102 -7.88 19.50 2.78
CA GLU A 102 -6.48 19.89 3.02
C GLU A 102 -6.11 20.01 4.51
N ARG A 103 -7.00 20.56 5.34
CA ARG A 103 -6.80 20.66 6.80
C ARG A 103 -6.51 19.32 7.48
N ASN A 104 -6.96 18.21 6.90
CA ASN A 104 -6.73 16.85 7.39
C ASN A 104 -5.59 16.14 6.64
N ALA A 105 -5.21 16.62 5.45
CA ALA A 105 -4.12 16.05 4.66
C ALA A 105 -2.75 16.70 4.96
N ARG A 106 -2.71 17.93 5.48
CA ARG A 106 -1.46 18.66 5.73
C ARG A 106 -0.79 18.19 7.03
N TYR A 107 0.53 18.11 6.99
CA TYR A 107 1.36 18.08 8.19
C TYR A 107 1.67 19.51 8.66
N ALA A 108 1.94 19.68 9.95
CA ALA A 108 2.39 20.95 10.53
C ALA A 108 3.90 21.16 10.27
N VAL A 109 4.26 21.23 8.99
CA VAL A 109 5.63 21.40 8.47
C VAL A 109 5.69 22.62 7.54
N PRO A 110 6.88 23.13 7.16
CA PRO A 110 6.97 24.23 6.20
C PRO A 110 6.16 23.95 4.93
N THR A 111 5.41 24.96 4.45
CA THR A 111 4.51 24.82 3.30
C THR A 111 5.24 24.33 2.04
N GLU A 112 6.50 24.72 1.88
CA GLU A 112 7.38 24.27 0.80
C GLU A 112 7.47 22.73 0.69
N TRP A 113 7.39 21.99 1.81
CA TRP A 113 7.44 20.53 1.79
C TRP A 113 6.23 19.93 1.06
N LEU A 114 5.05 20.54 1.20
CA LEU A 114 3.88 20.16 0.44
C LEU A 114 4.05 20.54 -1.04
N GLU A 115 4.40 21.81 -1.30
CA GLU A 115 4.38 22.39 -2.64
C GLU A 115 5.45 21.82 -3.57
N LYS A 116 6.64 21.50 -3.04
CA LYS A 116 7.79 21.02 -3.84
C LYS A 116 8.07 19.53 -3.69
N HIS A 117 7.67 18.94 -2.56
CA HIS A 117 8.06 17.57 -2.21
C HIS A 117 6.87 16.66 -1.92
N LEU A 118 5.64 17.14 -2.16
CA LEU A 118 4.43 16.33 -2.00
C LEU A 118 4.25 15.74 -0.59
N VAL A 119 4.82 16.38 0.43
CA VAL A 119 4.74 15.92 1.82
C VAL A 119 3.37 16.24 2.40
N ARG A 120 2.51 15.22 2.40
CA ARG A 120 1.15 15.25 2.94
C ARG A 120 0.71 13.85 3.33
N ARG A 121 -0.41 13.74 4.03
CA ARG A 121 -1.12 12.48 4.19
C ARG A 121 -1.77 12.12 2.86
N TRP A 122 -1.30 11.02 2.28
CA TRP A 122 -1.82 10.43 1.06
C TRP A 122 -2.83 9.33 1.36
N GLY A 123 -2.54 8.49 2.36
CA GLY A 123 -3.38 7.36 2.73
C GLY A 123 -3.27 6.17 1.76
N PHE A 124 -3.48 4.97 2.28
CA PHE A 124 -3.42 3.72 1.52
C PHE A 124 -4.51 2.75 1.99
N HIS A 125 -4.57 1.55 1.40
CA HIS A 125 -5.71 0.65 1.50
C HIS A 125 -7.00 1.26 0.92
N GLY A 126 -6.86 2.20 -0.01
CA GLY A 126 -7.99 2.92 -0.61
C GLY A 126 -8.99 2.01 -1.29
N ALA A 127 -8.54 0.95 -1.98
CA ALA A 127 -9.44 -0.02 -2.61
C ALA A 127 -10.32 -0.74 -1.56
N SER A 128 -9.74 -1.13 -0.42
CA SER A 128 -10.47 -1.81 0.65
C SER A 128 -11.46 -0.87 1.34
N HIS A 129 -11.03 0.35 1.70
CA HIS A 129 -11.90 1.34 2.33
C HIS A 129 -13.02 1.79 1.39
N ARG A 130 -12.72 1.98 0.10
CA ARG A 130 -13.71 2.27 -0.95
C ARG A 130 -14.79 1.20 -1.01
N PHE A 131 -14.38 -0.08 -1.12
CA PHE A 131 -15.33 -1.18 -1.18
C PHE A 131 -16.27 -1.18 0.05
N VAL A 132 -15.73 -1.05 1.25
CA VAL A 132 -16.54 -1.00 2.48
C VAL A 132 -17.45 0.24 2.48
N ALA A 133 -16.96 1.40 2.04
CA ALA A 133 -17.74 2.64 1.97
C ALA A 133 -18.94 2.50 1.02
N GLU A 134 -18.72 1.95 -0.17
CA GLU A 134 -19.78 1.69 -1.15
C GLU A 134 -20.81 0.70 -0.62
N ARG A 135 -20.37 -0.36 0.05
CA ARG A 135 -21.27 -1.33 0.70
C ARG A 135 -22.11 -0.67 1.79
N LEU A 136 -21.53 0.18 2.63
CA LEU A 136 -22.26 0.92 3.66
C LEU A 136 -23.31 1.85 3.03
N MET A 137 -22.93 2.61 1.99
CA MET A 137 -23.84 3.53 1.30
C MET A 137 -25.02 2.81 0.65
N ALA A 138 -24.82 1.60 0.13
CA ALA A 138 -25.87 0.79 -0.49
C ALA A 138 -26.81 0.09 0.51
N ASN A 139 -26.39 -0.07 1.78
CA ASN A 139 -27.13 -0.85 2.79
C ASN A 139 -27.62 -0.01 3.98
N MET A 140 -27.37 1.30 3.99
CA MET A 140 -27.78 2.20 5.07
C MET A 140 -28.45 3.44 4.49
N ASP A 141 -29.58 3.84 5.08
CA ASP A 141 -30.36 5.01 4.65
C ASP A 141 -29.99 6.31 5.39
N GLN A 142 -29.28 6.22 6.52
CA GLN A 142 -28.93 7.39 7.34
C GLN A 142 -28.01 8.37 6.59
N ARG A 143 -28.34 9.67 6.59
CA ARG A 143 -27.48 10.73 6.03
C ARG A 143 -27.33 11.92 7.00
N PRO A 144 -26.13 12.50 7.16
CA PRO A 144 -24.86 12.04 6.58
C PRO A 144 -24.43 10.71 7.22
N LEU A 145 -23.98 9.76 6.40
CA LEU A 145 -23.45 8.48 6.87
C LEU A 145 -21.99 8.69 7.27
N ARG A 146 -21.72 8.61 8.58
CA ARG A 146 -20.36 8.73 9.12
C ARG A 146 -19.90 7.38 9.63
N ALA A 147 -18.74 6.92 9.16
CA ALA A 147 -18.19 5.64 9.57
C ALA A 147 -16.69 5.72 9.79
N VAL A 148 -16.21 4.96 10.77
CA VAL A 148 -14.79 4.65 10.96
C VAL A 148 -14.58 3.20 10.49
N GLN A 149 -13.71 3.03 9.52
CA GLN A 149 -13.38 1.76 8.88
C GLN A 149 -12.00 1.32 9.34
N CYS A 150 -11.89 0.09 9.83
CA CYS A 150 -10.65 -0.49 10.31
C CYS A 150 -10.23 -1.62 9.36
N HIS A 151 -9.24 -1.35 8.51
CA HIS A 151 -8.58 -2.40 7.73
C HIS A 151 -7.43 -2.94 8.57
N LEU A 152 -7.58 -4.15 9.12
CA LEU A 152 -6.62 -4.79 10.02
C LEU A 152 -6.14 -6.10 9.42
N GLY A 153 -4.84 -6.20 9.15
CA GLY A 153 -4.21 -7.38 8.57
C GLY A 153 -2.70 -7.35 8.77
N GLY A 154 -1.93 -7.95 7.86
CA GLY A 154 -0.47 -7.79 7.87
C GLY A 154 -0.08 -6.30 7.83
N SER A 155 -0.85 -5.52 7.07
CA SER A 155 -0.86 -4.07 7.13
C SER A 155 -2.16 -3.53 7.72
N SER A 156 -2.08 -2.43 8.49
CA SER A 156 -3.23 -1.90 9.23
C SER A 156 -3.42 -0.39 9.02
N SER A 157 -4.65 0.02 8.78
CA SER A 157 -5.02 1.45 8.66
C SER A 157 -6.46 1.69 9.09
N ILE A 158 -6.72 2.89 9.60
CA ILE A 158 -8.07 3.37 9.90
C ILE A 158 -8.42 4.48 8.90
N CYS A 159 -9.63 4.45 8.35
CA CYS A 159 -10.19 5.50 7.51
C CYS A 159 -11.47 6.01 8.15
N TRP A 160 -11.67 7.33 8.20
CA TRP A 160 -12.94 7.91 8.57
C TRP A 160 -13.61 8.52 7.34
N THR A 161 -14.89 8.22 7.17
CA THR A 161 -15.66 8.51 5.96
C THR A 161 -16.92 9.30 6.29
N CYS A 162 -17.36 10.11 5.33
CA CYS A 162 -18.64 10.83 5.35
C CYS A 162 -19.31 10.68 3.99
N ASP A 163 -20.53 10.15 3.96
CA ASP A 163 -21.31 9.89 2.74
C ASP A 163 -20.51 9.16 1.65
N GLY A 164 -19.78 8.11 2.05
CA GLY A 164 -18.98 7.29 1.14
C GLY A 164 -17.60 7.84 0.78
N HIS A 165 -17.29 9.08 1.15
CA HIS A 165 -16.01 9.72 0.82
C HIS A 165 -15.04 9.65 2.00
N SER A 166 -13.75 9.46 1.72
CA SER A 166 -12.70 9.52 2.75
C SER A 166 -12.52 10.97 3.21
N VAL A 167 -12.68 11.22 4.51
CA VAL A 167 -12.40 12.54 5.09
C VAL A 167 -11.18 12.53 6.00
N GLY A 168 -10.54 11.37 6.15
CA GLY A 168 -9.16 11.21 6.59
C GLY A 168 -8.78 9.76 6.85
N THR A 169 -7.51 9.54 7.15
CA THR A 169 -6.92 8.20 7.30
C THR A 169 -5.71 8.22 8.24
N SER A 170 -5.42 7.10 8.88
CA SER A 170 -4.30 6.96 9.81
C SER A 170 -2.96 6.99 9.08
N MET A 171 -2.89 6.40 7.88
CA MET A 171 -1.68 6.39 7.10
C MET A 171 -1.38 7.77 6.51
N GLY A 172 -0.10 8.11 6.52
CA GLY A 172 0.42 9.40 6.14
C GLY A 172 0.93 9.44 4.71
N MET A 173 2.14 10.00 4.55
CA MET A 173 2.80 10.07 3.25
C MET A 173 3.21 8.70 2.72
N SER A 174 3.61 7.81 3.62
CA SER A 174 4.01 6.43 3.33
C SER A 174 3.10 5.47 4.08
N PRO A 175 3.03 4.19 3.66
CA PRO A 175 2.29 3.17 4.38
C PRO A 175 3.00 2.73 5.67
N GLN A 176 3.99 3.49 6.17
CA GLN A 176 4.74 3.21 7.40
C GLN A 176 4.15 3.89 8.64
N SER A 177 3.29 4.89 8.45
CA SER A 177 2.72 5.72 9.53
C SER A 177 1.31 5.29 9.93
N GLY A 178 0.85 5.76 11.08
CA GLY A 178 -0.42 5.39 11.70
C GLY A 178 -0.24 4.25 12.70
N LEU A 179 -1.05 3.20 12.56
CA LEU A 179 -1.03 2.07 13.49
C LEU A 179 0.26 1.25 13.39
N PRO A 180 0.69 0.60 14.49
CA PRO A 180 1.64 -0.49 14.39
C PRO A 180 1.05 -1.61 13.52
N GLN A 181 1.90 -2.24 12.73
CA GLN A 181 1.51 -3.30 11.81
C GLN A 181 2.24 -4.59 12.18
N ASN A 182 2.18 -5.64 11.36
CA ASN A 182 2.86 -6.89 11.69
C ASN A 182 4.38 -6.73 11.89
N ASN A 183 5.05 -5.96 11.02
CA ASN A 183 6.49 -5.75 11.04
C ASN A 183 6.92 -4.29 10.79
N ARG A 184 5.94 -3.37 10.77
CA ARG A 184 6.16 -1.93 10.59
C ARG A 184 5.76 -1.17 11.85
N SER A 185 6.53 -0.15 12.19
CA SER A 185 6.38 0.57 13.45
C SER A 185 5.06 1.30 13.60
N GLY A 186 4.51 1.85 12.51
CA GLY A 186 3.51 2.91 12.62
C GLY A 186 4.19 4.21 13.04
N ASP A 187 3.45 5.04 13.77
CA ASP A 187 3.94 6.33 14.25
C ASP A 187 5.07 6.17 15.28
N VAL A 188 6.18 6.88 15.04
CA VAL A 188 7.36 6.94 15.91
C VAL A 188 7.82 8.39 15.97
N ASP A 189 8.29 8.83 17.14
CA ASP A 189 8.90 10.15 17.29
C ASP A 189 10.16 10.26 16.40
N PRO A 190 10.24 11.23 15.47
CA PRO A 190 11.41 11.38 14.60
C PRO A 190 12.73 11.62 15.37
N TYR A 191 12.69 12.20 16.58
CA TYR A 191 13.88 12.40 17.40
C TYR A 191 14.37 11.11 18.06
N ALA A 192 13.53 10.08 18.18
CA ALA A 192 13.98 8.76 18.61
C ALA A 192 14.98 8.16 17.60
N LEU A 193 14.76 8.37 16.29
CA LEU A 193 15.69 7.94 15.24
C LEU A 193 17.04 8.62 15.37
N LEU A 194 17.04 9.93 15.63
CA LEU A 194 18.28 10.67 15.88
C LEU A 194 19.03 10.15 17.11
N HIS A 195 18.29 9.85 18.19
CA HIS A 195 18.88 9.32 19.41
C HIS A 195 19.54 7.95 19.16
N VAL A 196 18.81 7.00 18.57
CA VAL A 196 19.30 5.66 18.26
C VAL A 196 20.47 5.71 17.29
N SER A 197 20.41 6.56 16.26
CA SER A 197 21.51 6.74 15.31
C SER A 197 22.80 7.18 16.03
N LYS A 198 22.71 8.19 16.90
CA LYS A 198 23.88 8.69 17.65
C LYS A 198 24.46 7.67 18.63
N THR A 199 23.63 6.86 19.26
CA THR A 199 24.08 5.89 20.27
C THR A 199 24.58 4.58 19.67
N THR A 200 24.10 4.20 18.48
CA THR A 200 24.45 2.93 17.82
C THR A 200 25.40 3.09 16.63
N GLY A 201 25.56 4.32 16.11
CA GLY A 201 26.32 4.60 14.90
C GLY A 201 25.60 4.20 13.60
N ARG A 202 24.34 3.77 13.67
CA ARG A 202 23.55 3.36 12.50
C ARG A 202 23.09 4.55 11.68
N SER A 203 23.04 4.38 10.36
CA SER A 203 22.55 5.40 9.43
C SER A 203 21.02 5.57 9.55
N LEU A 204 20.49 6.68 9.03
CA LEU A 204 19.03 6.87 8.99
C LEU A 204 18.38 5.79 8.14
N GLU A 205 19.00 5.43 7.02
CA GLU A 205 18.56 4.40 6.09
C GLU A 205 18.46 3.03 6.79
N ASP A 206 19.48 2.65 7.57
CA ASP A 206 19.47 1.40 8.35
C ASP A 206 18.33 1.35 9.38
N LEU A 207 18.00 2.51 9.97
CA LEU A 207 16.90 2.62 10.93
C LEU A 207 15.54 2.57 10.23
N LEU A 208 15.39 3.23 9.08
CA LEU A 208 14.17 3.16 8.27
C LEU A 208 13.90 1.74 7.76
N VAL A 209 14.95 1.02 7.33
CA VAL A 209 14.84 -0.40 6.96
C VAL A 209 14.35 -1.22 8.15
N GLU A 210 14.92 -1.03 9.34
CA GLU A 210 14.48 -1.73 10.54
C GLU A 210 13.02 -1.42 10.90
N LEU A 211 12.63 -0.14 10.90
CA LEU A 211 11.25 0.27 11.15
C LEU A 211 10.26 -0.32 10.14
N SER A 212 10.73 -0.64 8.93
CA SER A 212 9.88 -1.18 7.85
C SER A 212 9.84 -2.70 7.76
N THR A 213 10.71 -3.42 8.47
CA THR A 213 10.87 -4.88 8.32
C THR A 213 10.93 -5.67 9.63
N ARG A 214 11.29 -5.03 10.74
CA ARG A 214 11.57 -5.67 12.03
C ARG A 214 10.93 -4.94 13.23
N ALA A 215 9.97 -4.06 12.97
CA ALA A 215 9.26 -3.31 14.02
C ALA A 215 7.83 -3.85 14.18
N GLY A 216 6.89 -3.01 14.63
CA GLY A 216 5.50 -3.40 14.80
C GLY A 216 5.34 -4.56 15.79
N LEU A 217 4.33 -5.40 15.58
CA LEU A 217 4.04 -6.55 16.44
C LEU A 217 5.22 -7.52 16.54
N SER A 218 5.93 -7.76 15.43
CA SER A 218 7.13 -8.60 15.40
C SER A 218 8.27 -8.03 16.25
N GLY A 219 8.52 -6.74 16.15
CA GLY A 219 9.54 -6.07 16.97
C GLY A 219 9.17 -6.03 18.45
N MET A 220 7.89 -5.79 18.75
CA MET A 220 7.38 -5.75 20.13
C MET A 220 7.40 -7.12 20.80
N SER A 221 7.01 -8.18 20.08
CA SER A 221 6.97 -9.53 20.62
C SER A 221 8.32 -10.24 20.65
N GLY A 222 9.31 -9.73 19.89
CA GLY A 222 10.59 -10.39 19.66
C GLY A 222 10.47 -11.75 18.93
N THR A 223 9.29 -12.09 18.40
CA THR A 223 9.00 -13.41 17.82
C THR A 223 8.34 -13.29 16.45
N SER A 224 7.00 -13.20 16.39
CA SER A 224 6.21 -13.15 15.16
C SER A 224 5.45 -11.84 15.04
N GLY A 225 5.16 -11.44 13.80
CA GLY A 225 4.20 -10.38 13.50
C GLY A 225 2.79 -10.91 13.18
N ASP A 226 2.61 -12.23 13.12
CA ASP A 226 1.32 -12.85 12.85
C ASP A 226 0.48 -12.91 14.13
N MET A 227 -0.73 -12.34 14.09
CA MET A 227 -1.63 -12.34 15.24
C MET A 227 -1.96 -13.75 15.75
N ARG A 228 -2.01 -14.76 14.88
CA ARG A 228 -2.32 -16.14 15.29
C ARG A 228 -1.20 -16.73 16.13
N ASP A 229 0.05 -16.46 15.74
CA ASP A 229 1.23 -16.90 16.50
C ASP A 229 1.30 -16.16 17.84
N LEU A 230 0.98 -14.86 17.85
CA LEU A 230 0.98 -14.03 19.05
C LEU A 230 -0.09 -14.43 20.05
N GLU A 231 -1.33 -14.68 19.60
CA GLU A 231 -2.41 -15.19 20.44
C GLU A 231 -2.06 -16.56 21.03
N ALA A 232 -1.44 -17.43 20.24
CA ALA A 232 -0.97 -18.73 20.72
C ALA A 232 0.16 -18.57 21.75
N ALA A 233 1.13 -17.67 21.52
CA ALA A 233 2.20 -17.39 22.47
C ALA A 233 1.67 -16.81 23.78
N GLN A 234 0.72 -15.87 23.70
CA GLN A 234 0.06 -15.25 24.84
C GLN A 234 -0.75 -16.27 25.65
N ALA A 235 -1.49 -17.16 24.98
CA ALA A 235 -2.18 -18.27 25.62
C ALA A 235 -1.22 -19.25 26.34
N ASN A 236 0.05 -19.31 25.91
CA ASN A 236 1.11 -20.11 26.54
C ASN A 236 1.95 -19.31 27.57
N GLY A 237 1.51 -18.10 27.95
CA GLY A 237 2.14 -17.30 29.00
C GLY A 237 3.27 -16.38 28.56
N ASN A 238 3.39 -16.09 27.26
CA ASN A 238 4.23 -14.98 26.79
C ASN A 238 3.55 -13.64 27.11
N GLU A 239 4.23 -12.74 27.82
CA GLU A 239 3.71 -11.43 28.25
C GLU A 239 3.56 -10.42 27.10
#